data_AF-A0A1A6HI01-F1
#
_entry.id   AF-A0A1A6HI01-F1
#
_cell.length_a   1.000
_cell.length_b   1.000
_cell.length_c   1.000
_cell.angle_alpha   90.00
_cell.angle_beta   90.00
_cell.angle_gamma   90.00
#
_symmetry.space_group_name_H-M   'P 1'
#
loop_
_entity.id
_entity.type
_entity.pdbx_description
1 polymer ?
#
loop_
_entity_poly.entity_id
_entity_poly.type
_entity_poly.pdbx_seq_one_letter_code
_entity_poly.pdbx_strand_id
1 'polypeptide(L)' 'MAQDEKTMGRSKSKWKPPLKKRMTDILETQFTCPFCNHKKSCDVKMDRAPNTGVIFCTATENNKQGR' A
#
# COMPACT_ATOMS: atom_id res chain seq x y z
N MET A 1 -35.15 41.78 -36.37
CA MET A 1 -34.75 40.60 -37.17
C MET A 1 -33.22 40.61 -37.20
N ALA A 2 -32.44 39.72 -36.60
CA ALA A 2 -32.61 38.43 -35.93
C ALA A 2 -31.60 38.42 -34.76
N GLN A 3 -31.96 38.06 -33.53
CA GLN A 3 -31.92 36.69 -33.01
C GLN A 3 -30.69 35.88 -33.50
N ASP A 4 -29.62 35.88 -32.70
CA ASP A 4 -28.76 34.69 -32.59
C ASP A 4 -28.36 34.52 -31.12
N GLU A 5 -29.37 34.13 -30.34
CA GLU A 5 -29.17 33.31 -29.15
C GLU A 5 -28.57 31.98 -29.62
N LYS A 6 -27.27 31.80 -29.44
CA LYS A 6 -26.66 30.46 -29.43
C LYS A 6 -25.99 30.23 -28.09
N THR A 7 -26.84 29.94 -27.10
CA THR A 7 -26.51 28.96 -26.07
C THR A 7 -26.04 27.67 -26.75
N MET A 8 -24.78 27.28 -26.58
CA MET A 8 -24.40 25.87 -26.36
C MET A 8 -23.07 25.82 -25.61
N GLY A 9 -23.14 25.20 -24.44
CA GLY A 9 -22.07 25.13 -23.46
C GLY A 9 -20.77 24.59 -24.05
N ARG A 10 -19.67 25.32 -23.80
CA ARG A 10 -18.34 24.73 -23.86
C ARG A 10 -18.25 23.73 -22.71
N SER A 11 -18.47 22.47 -23.05
CA SER A 11 -18.27 21.30 -22.20
C SER A 11 -17.04 21.53 -21.33
N LYS A 12 -17.21 21.57 -20.00
CA LYS A 12 -16.09 21.51 -19.06
C LYS A 12 -15.24 20.33 -19.50
N SER A 13 -14.11 20.63 -20.12
CA SER A 13 -13.18 19.67 -20.70
C SER A 13 -13.01 18.55 -19.69
N LYS A 14 -13.40 17.32 -20.06
CA LYS A 14 -13.37 16.10 -19.23
C LYS A 14 -12.27 16.21 -18.17
N TRP A 15 -12.63 16.69 -16.98
CA TRP A 15 -11.70 16.66 -15.86
C TRP A 15 -11.57 15.17 -15.59
N LYS A 16 -10.42 14.59 -15.94
CA LYS A 16 -10.14 13.18 -15.61
C LYS A 16 -10.19 13.12 -14.08
N PRO A 17 -11.17 12.43 -13.47
CA PRO A 17 -11.23 12.34 -12.03
C PRO A 17 -9.87 11.87 -11.51
N PRO A 18 -9.37 12.45 -10.40
CA PRO A 18 -8.06 12.10 -9.88
C PRO A 18 -7.98 10.58 -9.75
N LEU A 19 -6.96 10.01 -10.38
CA LEU A 19 -6.76 8.57 -10.43
C LEU A 19 -6.74 8.08 -8.98
N LYS A 20 -7.72 7.25 -8.61
CA LYS A 20 -7.88 6.74 -7.25
C LYS A 20 -6.54 6.10 -6.87
N LYS A 21 -5.80 6.73 -5.93
CA LYS A 21 -4.55 6.16 -5.42
C LYS A 21 -4.91 4.78 -4.91
N ARG A 22 -4.29 3.74 -5.47
CA ARG A 22 -4.43 2.41 -4.90
C ARG A 22 -3.88 2.49 -3.50
N MET A 23 -4.67 2.08 -2.51
CA MET A 23 -4.23 1.90 -1.14
C MET A 23 -3.23 0.74 -1.15
N THR A 24 -2.00 1.01 -1.56
CA THR A 24 -0.86 0.26 -1.09
C THR A 24 -0.50 0.89 0.25
N ASP A 25 -1.39 0.73 1.23
CA ASP A 25 -1.04 1.10 2.60
C ASP A 25 0.23 0.35 2.95
N ILE A 26 1.18 1.08 3.53
CA ILE A 26 2.45 0.53 3.96
C ILE A 26 2.10 -0.51 5.02
N LEU A 27 2.27 -1.79 4.69
CA LEU A 27 2.09 -2.87 5.64
C LEU A 27 3.08 -2.63 6.77
N GLU A 28 2.60 -2.65 8.01
CA GLU A 28 3.46 -2.50 9.18
C GLU A 28 4.56 -3.56 9.11
N THR A 29 5.81 -3.17 9.28
CA THR A 29 6.95 -4.11 9.20
C THR A 29 7.20 -4.83 10.51
N GLN A 30 6.42 -4.52 11.57
CA GLN A 30 6.61 -4.98 12.93
C GLN A 30 5.37 -5.71 13.45
N PHE A 31 5.52 -6.99 13.79
CA PHE A 31 4.42 -7.81 14.32
C PHE A 31 4.79 -8.47 15.67
N THR A 32 3.76 -8.95 16.37
CA THR A 32 3.94 -9.80 17.56
C THR A 32 4.38 -11.18 17.12
N CYS A 33 5.47 -11.70 17.72
CA CYS A 33 5.98 -13.02 17.38
C CYS A 33 5.04 -14.12 17.93
N PRO A 34 4.56 -15.08 17.11
CA PRO A 34 3.69 -16.15 17.57
C PRO A 34 4.38 -17.16 18.51
N PHE A 35 5.72 -17.14 18.58
CA PHE A 35 6.50 -18.09 19.38
C PHE A 35 6.91 -17.51 20.75
N CYS A 36 7.40 -16.27 20.78
CA CYS A 36 7.85 -15.64 22.03
C CYS A 36 6.83 -14.63 22.61
N ASN A 37 5.73 -14.37 21.90
CA ASN A 37 4.64 -13.48 22.28
C ASN A 37 5.05 -12.04 22.63
N HIS A 38 6.28 -11.63 22.29
CA HIS A 38 6.73 -10.26 22.46
C HIS A 38 6.15 -9.36 21.37
N LYS A 39 5.64 -8.19 21.81
CA LYS A 39 5.00 -7.21 20.93
C LYS A 39 6.05 -6.54 20.05
N LYS A 40 5.76 -6.38 18.76
CA LYS A 40 6.62 -5.70 17.77
C LYS A 40 8.05 -6.25 17.70
N SER A 41 8.20 -7.57 17.86
CA SER A 41 9.53 -8.22 17.89
C SER A 41 9.89 -8.91 16.59
N CYS A 42 8.96 -9.00 15.63
CA CYS A 42 9.23 -9.55 14.31
C CYS A 42 9.43 -8.44 13.29
N ASP A 43 10.60 -8.39 12.66
CA ASP A 43 10.89 -7.56 11.50
C ASP A 43 10.73 -8.36 10.21
N VAL A 44 10.12 -7.75 9.19
CA VAL A 44 9.86 -8.38 7.88
C VAL A 44 10.69 -7.72 6.79
N LYS A 45 11.50 -8.52 6.09
CA LYS A 45 12.22 -8.11 4.88
C LYS A 45 11.59 -8.77 3.66
N MET A 46 11.03 -7.96 2.76
CA MET A 46 10.41 -8.43 1.52
C MET A 46 11.36 -8.21 0.34
N ASP A 47 11.84 -9.30 -0.26
CA ASP A 47 12.65 -9.27 -1.48
C ASP A 47 11.73 -9.40 -2.70
N ARG A 48 11.56 -8.30 -3.44
CA ARG A 48 10.64 -8.21 -4.59
C ARG A 48 11.11 -8.97 -5.84
N ALA A 49 12.40 -9.28 -5.94
CA ALA A 49 12.93 -10.02 -7.09
C ALA A 49 12.50 -11.50 -7.07
N PRO A 50 12.71 -12.24 -5.95
CA PRO A 50 12.17 -13.60 -5.82
C PRO A 50 10.71 -13.64 -5.33
N ASN A 51 10.08 -12.51 -5.00
CA ASN A 51 8.79 -12.43 -4.28
C ASN A 51 8.81 -13.23 -2.96
N THR A 52 9.94 -13.25 -2.28
CA THR A 52 10.12 -13.96 -1.01
C THR A 52 10.16 -12.96 0.13
N GLY A 53 9.46 -13.27 1.22
CA GLY A 53 9.55 -12.53 2.48
C GLY A 53 10.30 -13.34 3.53
N VAL A 54 11.21 -12.72 4.25
CA VAL A 54 11.90 -13.32 5.40
C VAL A 54 11.54 -12.54 6.66
N ILE A 55 11.18 -13.28 7.72
CA ILE A 55 10.77 -12.73 9.01
C ILE A 55 11.83 -13.08 10.04
N PHE A 56 12.27 -12.09 10.82
CA PHE A 56 13.28 -12.23 11.86
C PHE A 56 12.71 -11.81 13.21
N CYS A 57 12.93 -12.61 14.25
CA CYS A 57 12.55 -12.26 15.62
C CYS A 57 13.79 -11.74 16.38
N THR A 58 13.73 -10.52 16.91
CA THR A 58 14.86 -9.89 17.64
C THR A 58 14.93 -10.31 19.10
N ALA A 59 13.82 -10.77 19.69
CA ALA A 59 13.71 -11.06 21.13
C ALA A 59 14.40 -12.35 21.58
N THR A 60 14.81 -13.21 20.64
CA THR A 60 15.45 -14.49 20.95
C THR A 60 16.52 -14.72 19.90
N GLU A 61 17.76 -14.98 20.33
CA GLU A 61 18.96 -15.29 19.53
C GLU A 61 18.83 -16.43 18.50
N ASN A 62 17.64 -17.03 18.37
CA ASN A 62 17.33 -18.15 17.49
C ASN A 62 16.50 -17.68 16.30
N ASN A 63 17.21 -17.35 15.22
CA ASN A 63 16.68 -17.06 13.88
C ASN A 63 15.99 -18.31 13.30
N LYS A 64 14.74 -18.57 13.69
CA LYS A 64 13.93 -19.63 13.08
C LYS A 64 13.21 -19.06 11.86
N GLN A 65 13.77 -19.37 10.69
CA GLN A 65 13.15 -19.13 9.38
C GLN A 65 11.87 -19.97 9.32
N GLY A 66 10.71 -19.32 9.44
CA GLY A 66 9.42 -19.96 9.22
C GLY A 66 9.33 -20.41 7.77
N ARG A 67 9.29 -21.72 7.56
CA ARG A 67 9.07 -22.34 6.26
C ARG A 67 7.56 -22.46 6.00
#